data_AF-A0A085FBP7-F1
#
_entry.id   AF-A0A085FBP7-F1
#
_cell.length_a   1.000
_cell.length_b   1.000
_cell.length_c   1.000
_cell.angle_alpha   90.00
_cell.angle_beta   90.00
_cell.angle_gamma   90.00
#
_symmetry.space_group_name_H-M   'P 1'
#
loop_
_entity.id
_entity.type
_entity.pdbx_description
1 polymer ?
#
loop_
_entity_poly.entity_id
_entity_poly.type
_entity_poly.pdbx_seq_one_letter_code
_entity_poly.pdbx_strand_id
1 'polypeptide(L)'
;MDGQWIGRFNGSSSGVFVADLDDHKTHVEGHAFLFQDDPSIPNTVAFVRTDSKAPKQSLTVQPTAVDPDGLPIPPEILAQRYPDAVFPATALVRLELGNRELRVQWTTPVETFGEATCKASLADRPSALKAEPNITTWVKFRQYVVKLPAYKYVFRGQPSRWRLRTAFHRTHRKDLVRFTHRDISELHRVLSARTRHYFHLGDSVQNGAFWHLAQHHGYPTPLLDWSASPFVAAYFAFRPDAYRPLNQEYVRIFMFDAEAWTNSCSQYRRTSGIRPHFSLLDAVTVGNERALPQQAKSFLTNVDDIEGYLKDVEEAHNVQYLRAFDLPYKERLDVLNELTLMGVTPGSLFPGLDGACQELRARYFGYSG
;
A
#
# COMPACT_ATOMS: atom_id res chain seq x y z
N MET A 1 -1.52 8.52 19.41
CA MET A 1 -0.44 7.66 18.89
C MET A 1 -0.91 6.83 17.69
N ASP A 2 -2.20 6.85 17.34
CA ASP A 2 -2.73 6.29 16.09
C ASP A 2 -1.93 6.73 14.86
N GLY A 3 -1.68 5.79 13.95
CA GLY A 3 -0.91 5.98 12.73
C GLY A 3 0.22 4.96 12.53
N GLN A 4 0.83 5.04 11.35
CA GLN A 4 2.07 4.34 11.03
C GLN A 4 3.25 5.24 11.32
N TRP A 5 4.22 4.71 12.06
CA TRP A 5 5.42 5.41 12.52
C TRP A 5 6.64 4.66 12.02
N ILE A 6 7.48 5.33 11.21
CA ILE A 6 8.70 4.74 10.66
C ILE A 6 9.88 5.63 11.05
N GLY A 7 10.97 5.00 11.48
CA GLY A 7 12.20 5.69 11.85
C GLY A 7 13.39 4.74 11.93
N ARG A 8 14.60 5.31 11.99
CA ARG A 8 15.82 4.56 12.31
C ARG A 8 15.91 4.41 13.83
N PHE A 9 16.38 3.26 14.29
CA PHE A 9 16.73 3.07 15.70
C PHE A 9 18.21 2.75 15.87
N ASN A 10 18.74 3.08 17.05
CA ASN A 10 20.10 2.75 17.48
C ASN A 10 20.08 2.32 18.96
N GLY A 11 21.16 1.71 19.44
CA GLY A 11 21.30 1.21 20.80
C GLY A 11 22.26 0.03 20.84
N SER A 12 21.84 -1.09 21.46
CA SER A 12 22.56 -2.37 21.40
C SER A 12 22.62 -2.95 19.98
N SER A 13 21.71 -2.53 19.09
CA SER A 13 21.76 -2.78 17.65
C SER A 13 21.18 -1.58 16.89
N SER A 14 21.26 -1.61 15.56
CA SER A 14 20.67 -0.57 14.70
C SER A 14 19.79 -1.17 13.62
N GLY A 15 18.81 -0.38 13.18
CA GLY A 15 17.89 -0.84 12.16
C GLY A 15 16.76 0.13 11.87
N VAL A 16 15.67 -0.42 11.33
CA VAL A 16 14.43 0.31 11.05
C VAL A 16 13.37 -0.10 12.06
N PHE A 17 12.82 0.89 12.75
CA PHE A 17 11.65 0.76 13.61
C PHE A 17 10.39 1.06 12.80
N VAL A 18 9.38 0.21 12.92
CA VAL A 18 8.05 0.44 12.37
C VAL A 18 7.02 0.18 13.46
N ALA A 19 6.09 1.09 13.70
CA ALA A 19 4.91 0.81 14.52
C ALA A 19 3.64 1.14 13.75
N ASP A 20 2.78 0.13 13.61
CA ASP A 20 1.46 0.23 13.00
C ASP A 20 0.42 0.19 14.11
N LEU A 21 -0.11 1.36 14.43
CA LEU A 21 -0.97 1.57 15.60
C LEU A 21 -2.36 2.03 15.15
N ASP A 22 -3.40 1.30 15.55
CA ASP A 22 -4.81 1.60 15.27
C ASP A 22 -5.46 2.32 16.47
N ASP A 23 -6.23 3.39 16.20
CA ASP A 23 -7.05 4.05 17.22
C ASP A 23 -8.18 3.14 17.73
N HIS A 24 -8.27 3.00 19.06
CA HIS A 24 -9.40 2.41 19.75
C HIS A 24 -10.05 3.46 20.65
N LYS A 25 -11.32 3.26 21.05
CA LYS A 25 -12.07 4.29 21.81
C LYS A 25 -11.32 4.81 23.06
N THR A 26 -10.65 3.93 23.79
CA THR A 26 -9.99 4.26 25.07
C THR A 26 -8.47 4.25 25.01
N HIS A 27 -7.87 3.63 24.00
CA HIS A 27 -6.43 3.36 23.91
C HIS A 27 -6.01 3.29 22.45
N VAL A 28 -4.74 2.98 22.21
CA VAL A 28 -4.19 2.66 20.89
C VAL A 28 -3.53 1.29 21.00
N GLU A 29 -3.71 0.45 19.99
CA GLU A 29 -3.06 -0.87 19.94
C GLU A 29 -2.60 -1.22 18.53
N GLY A 30 -1.65 -2.15 18.43
CA GLY A 30 -1.15 -2.64 17.16
C GLY A 30 0.19 -3.35 17.32
N HIS A 31 1.01 -3.34 16.28
CA HIS A 31 2.27 -4.06 16.26
C HIS A 31 3.45 -3.13 15.98
N ALA A 32 4.54 -3.33 16.72
CA ALA A 32 5.82 -2.68 16.50
C ALA A 32 6.86 -3.70 16.05
N PHE A 33 7.74 -3.28 15.16
CA PHE A 33 8.77 -4.09 14.53
C PHE A 33 10.13 -3.43 14.66
N LEU A 34 11.15 -4.25 14.93
CA LEU A 34 12.55 -3.89 14.78
C LEU A 34 13.14 -4.74 13.64
N PHE A 35 13.42 -4.09 12.52
CA PHE A 35 14.12 -4.71 11.41
C PHE A 35 15.61 -4.43 11.52
N GLN A 36 16.40 -5.47 11.79
CA GLN A 36 17.83 -5.35 12.07
C GLN A 36 18.62 -5.12 10.78
N ASP A 37 19.60 -4.22 10.82
CA ASP A 37 20.55 -4.07 9.70
C ASP A 37 21.56 -5.22 9.66
N ASP A 38 21.95 -5.73 10.84
CA ASP A 38 22.79 -6.91 10.97
C ASP A 38 21.95 -8.19 10.82
N PRO A 39 22.16 -8.99 9.76
CA PRO A 39 21.40 -10.22 9.54
C PRO A 39 21.70 -11.32 10.57
N SER A 40 22.75 -11.17 11.39
CA SER A 40 23.06 -12.07 12.52
C SER A 40 22.21 -11.79 13.77
N ILE A 41 21.35 -10.77 13.74
CA ILE A 41 20.39 -10.47 14.80
C ILE A 41 18.98 -10.72 14.23
N PRO A 42 18.11 -11.47 14.93
CA PRO A 42 16.75 -11.68 14.45
C PRO A 42 15.97 -10.36 14.45
N ASN A 43 15.06 -10.23 13.48
CA ASN A 43 14.06 -9.17 13.54
C ASN A 43 13.14 -9.42 14.74
N THR A 44 12.50 -8.36 15.24
CA THR A 44 11.61 -8.45 16.40
C THR A 44 10.25 -7.90 16.06
N VAL A 45 9.19 -8.56 16.54
CA VAL A 45 7.83 -8.02 16.60
C VAL A 45 7.36 -7.97 18.05
N ALA A 46 6.58 -6.96 18.41
CA ALA A 46 5.88 -6.90 19.69
C ALA A 46 4.47 -6.34 19.49
N PHE A 47 3.49 -6.94 20.15
CA PHE A 47 2.18 -6.33 20.30
C PHE A 47 2.28 -5.17 21.31
N VAL A 48 1.76 -4.01 20.92
CA VAL A 48 1.76 -2.80 21.73
C VAL A 48 0.31 -2.44 22.01
N ARG A 49 -0.02 -2.23 23.28
CA ARG A 49 -1.30 -1.72 23.73
C ARG A 49 -1.07 -0.70 24.82
N THR A 50 -1.57 0.51 24.63
CA THR A 50 -1.47 1.59 25.63
C THR A 50 -2.59 1.46 26.67
N ASP A 51 -2.37 2.00 27.87
CA ASP A 51 -3.41 2.01 28.91
C ASP A 51 -4.48 3.07 28.62
N SER A 52 -4.10 4.13 27.90
CA SER A 52 -4.95 5.27 27.56
C SER A 52 -4.50 5.94 26.26
N LYS A 53 -5.14 7.06 25.90
CA LYS A 53 -4.69 7.95 24.81
C LYS A 53 -3.69 9.02 25.25
N ALA A 54 -3.15 8.95 26.47
CA ALA A 54 -2.17 9.91 26.94
C ALA A 54 -0.92 9.95 26.04
N PRO A 55 -0.28 11.11 25.85
CA PRO A 55 0.86 11.26 24.95
C PRO A 55 2.14 10.60 25.48
N LYS A 56 2.19 10.24 26.77
CA LYS A 56 3.30 9.50 27.38
C LYS A 56 2.79 8.16 27.87
N GLN A 57 3.49 7.09 27.53
CA GLN A 57 3.16 5.73 27.92
C GLN A 57 4.41 5.01 28.40
N SER A 58 4.26 4.14 29.38
CA SER A 58 5.29 3.22 29.84
C SER A 58 4.65 1.84 29.98
N LEU A 59 5.09 0.88 29.19
CA LEU A 59 4.43 -0.41 29.06
C LEU A 59 5.46 -1.54 28.96
N THR A 60 5.10 -2.72 29.44
CA THR A 60 5.92 -3.92 29.28
C THR A 60 5.37 -4.74 28.12
N VAL A 61 6.21 -5.01 27.12
CA VAL A 61 5.86 -5.88 25.98
C VAL A 61 6.58 -7.22 26.07
N GLN A 62 6.05 -8.19 25.33
CA GLN A 62 6.68 -9.48 25.08
C GLN A 62 7.15 -9.51 23.62
N PRO A 63 8.43 -9.21 23.35
CA PRO A 63 8.96 -9.29 22.00
C PRO A 63 9.04 -10.75 21.53
N THR A 64 8.86 -10.96 20.23
CA THR A 64 8.99 -12.25 19.57
C THR A 64 10.00 -12.11 18.43
N ALA A 65 10.95 -13.03 18.36
CA ALA A 65 11.90 -13.09 17.26
C ALA A 65 11.18 -13.55 15.99
N VAL A 66 11.42 -12.86 14.86
CA VAL A 66 10.87 -13.23 13.56
C VAL A 66 12.00 -13.36 12.54
N ASP A 67 11.80 -14.26 11.59
CA ASP A 67 12.71 -14.45 10.47
C ASP A 67 12.57 -13.31 9.43
N PRO A 68 13.41 -13.29 8.38
CA PRO A 68 13.30 -12.28 7.32
C PRO A 68 11.95 -12.28 6.57
N ASP A 69 11.18 -13.37 6.63
CA ASP A 69 9.84 -13.50 6.04
C ASP A 69 8.72 -13.11 7.02
N GLY A 70 9.09 -12.64 8.22
CA GLY A 70 8.17 -12.19 9.26
C GLY A 70 7.46 -13.31 10.01
N LEU A 71 7.96 -14.54 9.94
CA LEU A 71 7.43 -15.67 10.69
C LEU A 71 8.08 -15.74 12.08
N PRO A 72 7.31 -15.99 13.15
CA PRO A 72 7.85 -16.26 14.48
C PRO A 72 8.86 -17.40 14.46
N ILE A 73 10.00 -17.20 15.12
CA ILE A 73 11.04 -18.22 15.28
C ILE A 73 10.83 -18.89 16.65
N PRO A 74 10.59 -20.22 16.69
CA PRO A 74 10.53 -20.96 17.95
C PRO A 74 11.86 -20.87 18.73
N PRO A 75 11.84 -20.84 20.07
CA PRO A 75 13.06 -20.72 20.89
C PRO A 75 14.14 -21.76 20.57
N GLU A 76 13.74 -23.01 20.32
CA GLU A 76 14.61 -24.12 19.94
C GLU A 76 15.34 -23.91 18.60
N ILE A 77 14.74 -23.17 17.67
CA ILE A 77 15.34 -22.82 16.37
C ILE A 77 16.16 -21.53 16.50
N LEU A 78 15.72 -20.61 17.35
CA LEU A 78 16.37 -19.31 17.55
C LEU A 78 17.84 -19.50 17.99
N ALA A 79 18.09 -20.35 18.98
CA ALA A 79 19.46 -20.62 19.45
C ALA A 79 20.35 -21.29 18.39
N GLN A 80 19.77 -22.01 17.43
CA GLN A 80 20.52 -22.63 16.34
C GLN A 80 20.86 -21.63 15.24
N ARG A 81 19.92 -20.75 14.91
CA ARG A 81 20.05 -19.77 13.82
C ARG A 81 20.80 -18.52 14.23
N TYR A 82 20.73 -18.17 15.52
CA TYR A 82 21.30 -16.97 16.12
C TYR A 82 22.01 -17.33 17.44
N PRO A 83 23.13 -18.08 17.37
CA PRO A 83 23.78 -18.65 18.56
C PRO A 83 24.29 -17.61 19.54
N ASP A 84 24.69 -16.44 19.05
CA ASP A 84 25.22 -15.34 19.86
C ASP A 84 24.12 -14.35 20.31
N ALA A 85 22.87 -14.53 19.87
CA ALA A 85 21.79 -13.61 20.17
C ALA A 85 21.12 -13.94 21.51
N VAL A 86 21.30 -13.06 22.50
CA VAL A 86 20.51 -13.10 23.74
C VAL A 86 19.18 -12.38 23.51
N PHE A 87 18.10 -13.14 23.34
CA PHE A 87 16.78 -12.56 23.07
C PHE A 87 15.97 -12.34 24.35
N PRO A 88 15.47 -11.11 24.60
CA PRO A 88 14.73 -10.78 25.82
C PRO A 88 13.34 -11.43 25.84
N ALA A 89 12.89 -11.91 27.00
CA ALA A 89 11.50 -12.36 27.18
C ALA A 89 10.52 -11.18 27.34
N THR A 90 11.00 -10.04 27.86
CA THR A 90 10.22 -8.82 28.05
C THR A 90 11.06 -7.58 27.76
N ALA A 91 10.39 -6.49 27.38
CA ALA A 91 11.01 -5.18 27.24
C ALA A 91 10.14 -4.11 27.91
N LEU A 92 10.76 -3.19 28.65
CA LEU A 92 10.12 -1.98 29.14
C LEU A 92 10.22 -0.93 28.04
N VAL A 93 9.07 -0.55 27.47
CA VAL A 93 8.97 0.42 26.37
C VAL A 93 8.36 1.72 26.90
N ARG A 94 9.00 2.84 26.54
CA ARG A 94 8.50 4.19 26.79
C ARG A 94 8.18 4.85 25.46
N LEU A 95 6.98 5.41 25.37
CA LEU A 95 6.49 6.12 24.19
C LEU A 95 6.21 7.58 24.57
N GLU A 96 6.68 8.52 23.75
CA GLU A 96 6.37 9.94 23.88
C GLU A 96 5.93 10.50 22.53
N LEU A 97 4.65 10.87 22.45
CA LEU A 97 4.04 11.51 21.30
C LEU A 97 4.26 13.03 21.38
N GLY A 98 5.08 13.54 20.47
CA GLY A 98 5.22 14.95 20.20
C GLY A 98 4.35 15.42 19.04
N ASN A 99 4.66 16.61 18.51
CA ASN A 99 4.02 17.11 17.30
C ASN A 99 4.53 16.36 16.07
N ARG A 100 3.74 15.42 15.54
CA ARG A 100 4.07 14.58 14.37
C ARG A 100 5.33 13.70 14.53
N GLU A 101 5.78 13.50 15.75
CA GLU A 101 6.92 12.65 16.07
C GLU A 101 6.54 11.70 17.21
N LEU A 102 6.94 10.43 17.08
CA LEU A 102 6.86 9.44 18.12
C LEU A 102 8.27 9.06 18.53
N ARG A 103 8.63 9.38 19.77
CA ARG A 103 9.87 8.89 20.39
C ARG A 103 9.58 7.58 21.09
N VAL A 104 10.43 6.61 20.85
CA VAL A 104 10.34 5.26 21.42
C VAL A 104 11.68 4.94 22.05
N GLN A 105 11.65 4.47 23.29
CA GLN A 105 12.83 3.99 24.00
C GLN A 105 12.50 2.65 24.64
N TRP A 106 13.44 1.72 24.66
CA TRP A 106 13.26 0.45 25.34
C TRP A 106 14.52 0.00 26.06
N THR A 107 14.30 -0.79 27.10
CA THR A 107 15.34 -1.50 27.88
C THR A 107 14.83 -2.90 28.20
N THR A 108 15.74 -3.85 28.39
CA THR A 108 15.39 -5.24 28.67
C THR A 108 16.15 -5.76 29.89
N PRO A 109 15.67 -6.85 30.53
CA PRO A 109 16.39 -7.48 31.64
C PRO A 109 17.76 -8.08 31.26
N VAL A 110 18.01 -8.31 29.96
CA VAL A 110 19.29 -8.82 29.44
C VAL A 110 20.21 -7.67 28.98
N GLU A 111 20.01 -6.48 29.55
CA GLU A 111 20.82 -5.27 29.34
C GLU A 111 20.87 -4.74 27.89
N THR A 112 19.95 -5.20 27.02
CA THR A 112 19.78 -4.60 25.70
C THR A 112 18.86 -3.39 25.76
N PHE A 113 19.15 -2.40 24.92
CA PHE A 113 18.39 -1.15 24.86
C PHE A 113 18.37 -0.58 23.44
N GLY A 114 17.48 0.38 23.22
CA GLY A 114 17.49 1.17 22.01
C GLY A 114 16.51 2.31 22.04
N GLU A 115 16.65 3.20 21.05
CA GLU A 115 15.77 4.33 20.86
C GLU A 115 15.53 4.63 19.39
N ALA A 116 14.34 5.16 19.09
CA ALA A 116 13.94 5.58 17.77
C ALA A 116 13.17 6.91 17.85
N THR A 117 13.39 7.77 16.86
CA THR A 117 12.50 8.91 16.61
C THR A 117 11.84 8.72 15.26
N CYS A 118 10.52 8.55 15.29
CA CYS A 118 9.73 8.19 14.12
C CYS A 118 8.87 9.37 13.69
N LYS A 119 8.73 9.58 12.39
CA LYS A 119 7.88 10.65 11.84
C LYS A 119 6.49 10.10 11.54
N ALA A 120 5.48 10.92 11.78
CA ALA A 120 4.11 10.60 11.38
C ALA A 120 3.99 10.55 9.86
N SER A 121 3.26 9.54 9.35
CA SER A 121 2.80 9.45 7.96
C SER A 121 2.27 10.80 7.43
N LEU A 122 2.59 11.12 6.17
CA LEU A 122 2.03 12.26 5.45
C LEU A 122 0.84 11.86 4.56
N ALA A 123 0.32 10.63 4.68
CA ALA A 123 -0.72 10.10 3.79
C ALA A 123 -2.03 10.90 3.81
N ASP A 124 -2.34 11.59 4.93
CA ASP A 124 -3.50 12.48 5.06
C ASP A 124 -3.24 13.91 4.57
N ARG A 125 -2.02 14.22 4.12
CA ARG A 125 -1.69 15.53 3.54
C ARG A 125 -1.91 15.50 2.02
N PRO A 126 -2.06 16.69 1.38
CA PRO A 126 -2.01 16.78 -0.06
C PRO A 126 -0.73 16.12 -0.63
N SER A 127 -0.82 15.62 -1.86
CA SER A 127 0.36 15.10 -2.57
C SER A 127 1.43 16.18 -2.67
N ALA A 128 2.66 15.82 -2.32
CA ALA A 128 3.83 16.66 -2.56
C ALA A 128 4.42 16.46 -3.97
N LEU A 129 4.02 15.37 -4.67
CA LEU A 129 4.46 15.09 -6.02
C LEU A 129 3.98 16.16 -7.00
N LYS A 130 4.95 16.82 -7.64
CA LYS A 130 4.72 17.81 -8.69
C LYS A 130 4.43 17.10 -10.00
N ALA A 131 3.42 17.57 -10.73
CA ALA A 131 3.15 17.08 -12.06
C ALA A 131 4.17 17.58 -13.08
N GLU A 132 4.34 16.85 -14.18
CA GLU A 132 5.21 17.21 -15.30
C GLU A 132 4.78 18.56 -15.89
N PRO A 133 5.59 19.63 -15.73
CA PRO A 133 5.15 21.00 -15.99
C PRO A 133 4.88 21.30 -17.46
N ASN A 134 5.45 20.49 -18.36
CA ASN A 134 5.32 20.67 -19.80
C ASN A 134 4.18 19.84 -20.41
N ILE A 135 3.59 18.91 -19.64
CA ILE A 135 2.58 17.96 -20.12
C ILE A 135 1.29 18.19 -19.34
N THR A 136 0.58 19.25 -19.74
CA THR A 136 -0.55 19.82 -18.99
C THR A 136 -1.89 19.70 -19.70
N THR A 137 -1.95 19.05 -20.87
CA THR A 137 -3.18 18.84 -21.64
C THR A 137 -3.24 17.41 -22.14
N TRP A 138 -4.44 16.94 -22.46
CA TRP A 138 -4.67 15.61 -23.00
C TRP A 138 -3.83 15.34 -24.26
N VAL A 139 -3.81 16.30 -25.19
CA VAL A 139 -3.05 16.18 -26.45
C VAL A 139 -1.56 15.96 -26.18
N LYS A 140 -0.97 16.73 -25.26
CA LYS A 140 0.44 16.60 -24.90
C LYS A 140 0.72 15.28 -24.18
N PHE A 141 -0.15 14.88 -23.27
CA PHE A 141 -0.05 13.59 -22.57
C PHE A 141 -0.08 12.43 -23.55
N ARG A 142 -1.06 12.41 -24.46
CA ARG A 142 -1.16 11.40 -25.52
C ARG A 142 0.10 11.36 -26.39
N GLN A 143 0.56 12.51 -26.89
CA GLN A 143 1.78 12.60 -27.71
C GLN A 143 3.05 12.11 -26.99
N TYR A 144 3.08 12.24 -25.65
CA TYR A 144 4.16 11.74 -24.82
C TYR A 144 4.07 10.21 -24.65
N VAL A 145 2.93 9.69 -24.20
CA VAL A 145 2.81 8.27 -23.81
C VAL A 145 2.90 7.30 -25.00
N VAL A 146 2.49 7.71 -26.21
CA VAL A 146 2.61 6.85 -27.41
C VAL A 146 4.05 6.61 -27.85
N LYS A 147 5.01 7.38 -27.32
CA LYS A 147 6.44 7.23 -27.60
C LYS A 147 7.16 6.36 -26.57
N LEU A 148 6.48 5.96 -25.50
CA LEU A 148 7.07 5.16 -24.45
C LEU A 148 7.25 3.70 -24.91
N PRO A 149 8.27 2.99 -24.38
CA PRO A 149 8.39 1.56 -24.58
C PRO A 149 7.16 0.83 -24.03
N ALA A 150 6.63 -0.11 -24.81
CA ALA A 150 5.51 -0.94 -24.40
C ALA A 150 5.89 -1.80 -23.18
N TYR A 151 4.93 -2.00 -22.26
CA TYR A 151 5.02 -2.89 -21.09
C TYR A 151 6.06 -2.54 -20.02
N LYS A 152 6.82 -1.45 -20.17
CA LYS A 152 7.77 -0.97 -19.17
C LYS A 152 7.08 -0.23 -18.00
N TYR A 153 6.16 0.66 -18.35
CA TYR A 153 5.50 1.54 -17.39
C TYR A 153 4.10 1.03 -17.04
N VAL A 154 3.66 1.33 -15.81
CA VAL A 154 2.28 1.18 -15.38
C VAL A 154 1.70 2.52 -15.00
N PHE A 155 0.38 2.67 -15.12
CA PHE A 155 -0.32 3.94 -14.99
C PHE A 155 -1.50 3.82 -14.03
N ARG A 156 -1.77 4.88 -13.27
CA ARG A 156 -2.93 4.95 -12.37
C ARG A 156 -3.65 6.28 -12.52
N GLY A 157 -4.93 6.22 -12.90
CA GLY A 157 -5.79 7.39 -12.94
C GLY A 157 -6.47 7.66 -11.62
N GLN A 158 -6.57 8.94 -11.25
CA GLN A 158 -7.36 9.41 -10.12
C GLN A 158 -8.17 10.64 -10.51
N PRO A 159 -9.43 10.75 -10.04
CA PRO A 159 -10.31 11.88 -10.35
C PRO A 159 -9.87 13.19 -9.68
N SER A 160 -8.87 13.13 -8.80
CA SER A 160 -8.28 14.26 -8.08
C SER A 160 -6.80 14.02 -7.76
N ARG A 161 -6.11 15.06 -7.28
CA ARG A 161 -4.68 15.07 -6.91
C ARG A 161 -4.41 14.44 -5.55
N TRP A 162 -5.11 13.35 -5.22
CA TRP A 162 -4.91 12.63 -3.96
C TRP A 162 -3.55 11.93 -3.94
N ARG A 163 -3.00 11.73 -2.73
CA ARG A 163 -1.83 10.85 -2.57
C ARG A 163 -2.16 9.41 -2.95
N LEU A 164 -1.14 8.70 -3.42
CA LEU A 164 -1.19 7.24 -3.52
C LEU A 164 -1.39 6.63 -2.11
N ARG A 165 -2.50 5.92 -1.93
CA ARG A 165 -2.87 5.25 -0.69
C ARG A 165 -3.87 4.14 -0.97
N THR A 166 -3.66 2.96 -0.40
CA THR A 166 -4.51 1.78 -0.57
C THR A 166 -5.89 1.98 0.07
N ALA A 167 -6.86 1.16 -0.34
CA ALA A 167 -8.18 1.19 0.27
C ALA A 167 -8.13 0.84 1.77
N PHE A 168 -7.31 -0.15 2.17
CA PHE A 168 -7.07 -0.49 3.57
C PHE A 168 -6.62 0.73 4.38
N HIS A 169 -5.56 1.41 3.93
CA HIS A 169 -4.97 2.53 4.66
C HIS A 169 -5.92 3.75 4.75
N ARG A 170 -6.82 3.92 3.78
CA ARG A 170 -7.89 4.95 3.81
C ARG A 170 -8.97 4.70 4.87
N THR A 171 -9.06 3.49 5.42
CA THR A 171 -9.96 3.20 6.56
C THR A 171 -9.43 3.69 7.91
N HIS A 172 -8.30 4.40 7.90
CA HIS A 172 -7.51 4.81 9.08
C HIS A 172 -6.84 3.65 9.83
N ARG A 173 -6.96 2.41 9.36
CA ARG A 173 -6.21 1.28 9.89
C ARG A 173 -4.78 1.21 9.35
N LYS A 174 -3.91 0.62 10.16
CA LYS A 174 -2.46 0.46 9.97
C LYS A 174 -2.01 -0.96 10.33
N ASP A 175 -2.61 -1.58 11.34
CA ASP A 175 -2.19 -2.91 11.79
C ASP A 175 -2.52 -4.02 10.77
N LEU A 176 -1.52 -4.36 9.96
CA LEU A 176 -1.61 -5.41 8.95
C LEU A 176 -1.45 -6.83 9.52
N VAL A 177 -0.92 -6.98 10.74
CA VAL A 177 -0.93 -8.28 11.44
C VAL A 177 -2.38 -8.63 11.78
N ARG A 178 -3.14 -7.69 12.35
CA ARG A 178 -4.57 -7.85 12.61
C ARG A 178 -5.36 -8.08 11.32
N PHE A 179 -5.09 -7.30 10.27
CA PHE A 179 -5.71 -7.50 8.96
C PHE A 179 -5.56 -8.93 8.46
N THR A 180 -4.34 -9.45 8.50
CA THR A 180 -4.01 -10.77 7.94
C THR A 180 -4.58 -11.89 8.79
N HIS A 181 -4.40 -11.85 10.11
CA HIS A 181 -4.75 -12.98 10.99
C HIS A 181 -6.23 -13.02 11.37
N ARG A 182 -6.89 -11.85 11.46
CA ARG A 182 -8.30 -11.75 11.87
C ARG A 182 -9.22 -11.49 10.69
N ASP A 183 -8.98 -10.40 9.97
CA ASP A 183 -9.96 -9.88 9.01
C ASP A 183 -10.02 -10.73 7.74
N ILE A 184 -8.85 -11.06 7.18
CA ILE A 184 -8.74 -11.95 6.01
C ILE A 184 -9.17 -13.37 6.34
N SER A 185 -8.83 -13.89 7.50
CA SER A 185 -9.25 -15.23 7.95
C SER A 185 -10.78 -15.35 8.02
N GLU A 186 -11.46 -14.34 8.58
CA GLU A 186 -12.92 -14.31 8.66
C GLU A 186 -13.57 -14.08 7.29
N LEU A 187 -12.99 -13.18 6.48
CA LEU A 187 -13.46 -12.96 5.10
C LEU A 187 -13.36 -14.25 4.28
N HIS A 188 -12.24 -14.97 4.40
CA HIS A 188 -12.01 -16.24 3.72
C HIS A 188 -13.06 -17.26 4.14
N ARG A 189 -13.30 -17.43 5.44
CA ARG A 189 -14.34 -18.33 5.97
C ARG A 189 -15.72 -18.08 5.35
N VAL A 190 -16.12 -16.81 5.18
CA VAL A 190 -17.42 -16.43 4.60
C VAL A 190 -17.43 -16.60 3.07
N LEU A 191 -16.36 -16.21 2.39
CA LEU A 191 -16.29 -16.26 0.92
C LEU A 191 -16.08 -17.68 0.38
N SER A 192 -15.37 -18.56 1.10
CA SER A 192 -15.18 -19.96 0.67
C SER A 192 -16.49 -20.70 0.47
N ALA A 193 -17.58 -20.30 1.15
CA ALA A 193 -18.91 -20.88 0.95
C ALA A 193 -19.62 -20.37 -0.32
N ARG A 194 -19.13 -19.29 -0.92
CA ARG A 194 -19.73 -18.59 -2.07
C ARG A 194 -18.87 -18.65 -3.32
N THR A 195 -17.59 -19.00 -3.21
CA THR A 195 -16.69 -19.20 -4.33
C THR A 195 -16.69 -20.66 -4.77
N ARG A 196 -16.65 -20.92 -6.08
CA ARG A 196 -16.49 -22.29 -6.62
C ARG A 196 -15.09 -22.85 -6.37
N HIS A 197 -14.12 -21.97 -6.16
CA HIS A 197 -12.72 -22.29 -5.88
C HIS A 197 -12.40 -22.00 -4.42
N TYR A 198 -11.74 -22.94 -3.75
CA TYR A 198 -11.20 -22.76 -2.41
C TYR A 198 -9.77 -22.22 -2.52
N PHE A 199 -9.49 -21.07 -1.90
CA PHE A 199 -8.19 -20.43 -1.97
C PHE A 199 -7.30 -20.87 -0.79
N HIS A 200 -6.19 -21.53 -1.07
CA HIS A 200 -5.22 -21.87 -0.04
C HIS A 200 -4.40 -20.64 0.36
N LEU A 201 -4.76 -19.96 1.45
CA LEU A 201 -4.08 -18.72 1.87
C LEU A 201 -2.58 -18.89 2.24
N GLY A 202 -2.15 -20.12 2.53
CA GLY A 202 -0.73 -20.43 2.73
C GLY A 202 0.10 -20.45 1.44
N ASP A 203 -0.57 -20.59 0.28
CA ASP A 203 0.04 -20.43 -1.03
C ASP A 203 -0.01 -18.95 -1.45
N SER A 204 1.15 -18.38 -1.74
CA SER A 204 1.27 -16.93 -2.00
C SER A 204 0.53 -16.48 -3.27
N VAL A 205 0.42 -17.35 -4.26
CA VAL A 205 -0.29 -17.06 -5.52
C VAL A 205 -1.79 -17.05 -5.30
N GLN A 206 -2.31 -18.07 -4.61
CA GLN A 206 -3.73 -18.17 -4.28
C GLN A 206 -4.16 -17.11 -3.28
N ASN A 207 -3.32 -16.78 -2.29
CA ASN A 207 -3.59 -15.66 -1.37
C ASN A 207 -3.67 -14.33 -2.12
N GLY A 208 -2.76 -14.08 -3.06
CA GLY A 208 -2.83 -12.89 -3.93
C GLY A 208 -4.10 -12.84 -4.77
N ALA A 209 -4.51 -13.98 -5.37
CA ALA A 209 -5.76 -14.08 -6.12
C ALA A 209 -7.00 -13.84 -5.23
N PHE A 210 -7.00 -14.36 -4.00
CA PHE A 210 -8.05 -14.12 -3.02
C PHE A 210 -8.18 -12.63 -2.67
N TRP A 211 -7.06 -11.91 -2.50
CA TRP A 211 -7.08 -10.48 -2.21
C TRP A 211 -7.57 -9.66 -3.41
N HIS A 212 -7.21 -10.03 -4.64
CA HIS A 212 -7.75 -9.42 -5.85
C HIS A 212 -9.28 -9.59 -5.92
N LEU A 213 -9.79 -10.79 -5.62
CA LEU A 213 -11.23 -11.05 -5.57
C LEU A 213 -11.91 -10.17 -4.51
N ALA A 214 -11.36 -10.11 -3.29
CA ALA A 214 -11.90 -9.31 -2.21
C ALA A 214 -12.00 -7.82 -2.59
N GLN A 215 -10.92 -7.25 -3.14
CA GLN A 215 -10.86 -5.86 -3.57
C GLN A 215 -11.83 -5.54 -4.70
N HIS A 216 -11.98 -6.46 -5.65
CA HIS A 216 -12.93 -6.32 -6.75
C HIS A 216 -14.37 -6.15 -6.22
N HIS A 217 -14.70 -6.84 -5.14
CA HIS A 217 -15.99 -6.74 -4.46
C HIS A 217 -16.04 -5.64 -3.38
N GLY A 218 -15.06 -4.73 -3.36
CA GLY A 218 -15.05 -3.53 -2.51
C GLY A 218 -14.49 -3.74 -1.11
N TYR A 219 -13.90 -4.90 -0.81
CA TYR A 219 -13.23 -5.08 0.48
C TYR A 219 -11.93 -4.26 0.52
N PRO A 220 -11.66 -3.49 1.59
CA PRO A 220 -10.48 -2.64 1.66
C PRO A 220 -9.21 -3.47 1.88
N THR A 221 -8.40 -3.60 0.84
CA THR A 221 -7.12 -4.36 0.85
C THR A 221 -5.90 -3.43 0.85
N PRO A 222 -4.72 -3.92 1.27
CA PRO A 222 -3.44 -3.21 1.18
C PRO A 222 -2.84 -3.24 -0.24
N LEU A 223 -3.70 -3.36 -1.24
CA LEU A 223 -3.33 -3.37 -2.64
C LEU A 223 -3.62 -2.02 -3.27
N LEU A 224 -2.86 -1.70 -4.31
CA LEU A 224 -3.02 -0.51 -5.13
C LEU A 224 -3.06 -0.91 -6.60
N ASP A 225 -4.17 -0.59 -7.27
CA ASP A 225 -4.36 -0.95 -8.68
C ASP A 225 -3.69 0.03 -9.64
N TRP A 226 -3.15 -0.52 -10.70
CA TRP A 226 -2.53 0.15 -11.83
C TRP A 226 -2.99 -0.55 -13.12
N SER A 227 -2.71 0.09 -14.25
CA SER A 227 -3.00 -0.41 -15.58
C SER A 227 -1.72 -0.36 -16.41
N ALA A 228 -1.44 -1.38 -17.21
CA ALA A 228 -0.36 -1.30 -18.20
C ALA A 228 -0.68 -0.30 -19.34
N SER A 229 -1.94 0.07 -19.51
CA SER A 229 -2.39 1.06 -20.50
C SER A 229 -2.53 2.46 -19.89
N PRO A 230 -1.86 3.49 -20.45
CA PRO A 230 -2.08 4.88 -20.06
C PRO A 230 -3.49 5.37 -20.40
N PHE A 231 -4.13 4.78 -21.42
CA PHE A 231 -5.48 5.13 -21.87
C PHE A 231 -6.56 4.61 -20.92
N VAL A 232 -6.38 3.39 -20.40
CA VAL A 232 -7.25 2.85 -19.35
C VAL A 232 -7.08 3.66 -18.06
N ALA A 233 -5.86 4.03 -17.69
CA ALA A 233 -5.64 4.93 -16.55
C ALA A 233 -6.31 6.29 -16.76
N ALA A 234 -6.21 6.89 -17.95
CA ALA A 234 -6.93 8.12 -18.28
C ALA A 234 -8.45 7.97 -18.15
N TYR A 235 -9.03 6.85 -18.61
CA TYR A 235 -10.45 6.56 -18.40
C TYR A 235 -10.83 6.62 -16.91
N PHE A 236 -10.06 5.96 -16.03
CA PHE A 236 -10.32 5.99 -14.59
C PHE A 236 -10.12 7.39 -13.97
N ALA A 237 -9.24 8.21 -14.54
CA ALA A 237 -9.06 9.59 -14.09
C ALA A 237 -10.26 10.48 -14.46
N PHE A 238 -10.86 10.30 -15.65
CA PHE A 238 -11.90 11.17 -16.20
C PHE A 238 -13.34 10.65 -16.04
N ARG A 239 -13.53 9.36 -15.71
CA ARG A 239 -14.87 8.81 -15.46
C ARG A 239 -15.55 9.56 -14.30
N PRO A 240 -16.90 9.66 -14.30
CA PRO A 240 -17.60 10.23 -13.16
C PRO A 240 -17.30 9.43 -11.88
N ASP A 241 -17.06 10.15 -10.79
CA ASP A 241 -16.71 9.61 -9.47
C ASP A 241 -17.42 10.42 -8.38
N ALA A 242 -18.16 9.74 -7.51
CA ALA A 242 -19.01 10.37 -6.49
C ALA A 242 -18.20 11.07 -5.36
N TYR A 243 -16.92 10.72 -5.21
CA TYR A 243 -16.04 11.27 -4.18
C TYR A 243 -15.15 12.40 -4.69
N ARG A 244 -15.23 12.72 -5.99
CA ARG A 244 -14.49 13.84 -6.58
C ARG A 244 -14.95 15.17 -5.97
N PRO A 245 -14.05 15.99 -5.39
CA PRO A 245 -14.42 17.30 -4.88
C PRO A 245 -14.93 18.23 -6.00
N LEU A 246 -16.03 18.95 -5.75
CA LEU A 246 -16.66 19.82 -6.76
C LEU A 246 -15.72 20.93 -7.27
N ASN A 247 -14.83 21.42 -6.41
CA ASN A 247 -13.85 22.46 -6.72
C ASN A 247 -12.55 21.93 -7.37
N GLN A 248 -12.45 20.63 -7.63
CA GLN A 248 -11.27 20.06 -8.24
C GLN A 248 -11.27 20.34 -9.76
N GLU A 249 -10.26 21.04 -10.25
CA GLU A 249 -10.16 21.40 -11.68
C GLU A 249 -9.36 20.39 -12.50
N TYR A 250 -8.57 19.54 -11.84
CA TYR A 250 -7.63 18.63 -12.49
C TYR A 250 -7.88 17.18 -12.08
N VAL A 251 -7.69 16.27 -13.03
CA VAL A 251 -7.49 14.84 -12.72
C VAL A 251 -5.99 14.57 -12.65
N ARG A 252 -5.60 13.46 -12.04
CA ARG A 252 -4.20 13.05 -11.98
C ARG A 252 -4.01 11.68 -12.59
N ILE A 253 -3.01 11.54 -13.45
CA ILE A 253 -2.51 10.25 -13.92
C ILE A 253 -1.10 10.07 -13.39
N PHE A 254 -0.84 8.98 -12.68
CA PHE A 254 0.50 8.57 -12.31
C PHE A 254 1.09 7.65 -13.38
N MET A 255 2.40 7.74 -13.57
CA MET A 255 3.20 6.78 -14.33
C MET A 255 4.31 6.27 -13.43
N PHE A 256 4.45 4.95 -13.36
CA PHE A 256 5.43 4.27 -12.52
C PHE A 256 6.31 3.35 -13.38
N ASP A 257 7.63 3.48 -13.26
CA ASP A 257 8.62 2.62 -13.92
C ASP A 257 8.70 1.27 -13.18
N ALA A 258 7.71 0.40 -13.46
CA ALA A 258 7.59 -0.89 -12.78
C ALA A 258 8.78 -1.80 -13.05
N GLU A 259 9.31 -1.80 -14.28
CA GLU A 259 10.48 -2.59 -14.66
C GLU A 259 11.73 -2.17 -13.87
N ALA A 260 12.05 -0.87 -13.85
CA ALA A 260 13.20 -0.37 -13.09
C ALA A 260 13.02 -0.67 -11.59
N TRP A 261 11.80 -0.51 -11.06
CA TRP A 261 11.50 -0.82 -9.67
C TRP A 261 11.72 -2.29 -9.34
N THR A 262 11.17 -3.23 -10.12
CA THR A 262 11.34 -4.67 -9.87
C THR A 262 12.77 -5.14 -10.01
N ASN A 263 13.57 -4.48 -10.86
CA ASN A 263 14.99 -4.81 -11.06
C ASN A 263 15.90 -4.27 -9.94
N SER A 264 15.46 -3.25 -9.21
CA SER A 264 16.28 -2.56 -8.20
C SER A 264 15.80 -2.76 -6.76
N CYS A 265 14.53 -3.13 -6.56
CA CYS A 265 13.91 -3.24 -5.25
C CYS A 265 13.43 -4.67 -5.00
N SER A 266 13.62 -5.17 -3.78
CA SER A 266 13.12 -6.48 -3.37
C SER A 266 11.59 -6.54 -3.46
N GLN A 267 11.06 -7.67 -3.94
CA GLN A 267 9.63 -7.89 -4.12
C GLN A 267 9.12 -8.89 -3.10
N TYR A 268 8.11 -8.50 -2.33
CA TYR A 268 7.53 -9.28 -1.25
C TYR A 268 6.06 -9.62 -1.52
N ARG A 269 5.63 -10.79 -1.05
CA ARG A 269 4.24 -11.28 -1.17
C ARG A 269 3.45 -11.24 0.15
N ARG A 270 4.05 -10.67 1.21
CA ARG A 270 3.45 -10.55 2.54
C ARG A 270 3.13 -9.09 2.87
N THR A 271 2.29 -8.88 3.87
CA THR A 271 1.81 -7.55 4.34
C THR A 271 2.35 -7.16 5.69
N SER A 272 2.85 -8.09 6.49
CA SER A 272 3.25 -7.86 7.87
C SER A 272 4.50 -8.65 8.21
N GLY A 273 5.25 -8.21 9.22
CA GLY A 273 6.48 -8.88 9.67
C GLY A 273 7.66 -8.70 8.72
N ILE A 274 7.52 -7.89 7.68
CA ILE A 274 8.56 -7.58 6.70
C ILE A 274 8.78 -6.07 6.61
N ARG A 275 9.96 -5.67 6.14
CA ARG A 275 10.35 -4.27 5.99
C ARG A 275 9.35 -3.48 5.12
N PRO A 276 9.26 -2.15 5.28
CA PRO A 276 8.46 -1.29 4.40
C PRO A 276 8.74 -1.57 2.92
N HIS A 277 7.69 -1.85 2.15
CA HIS A 277 7.82 -2.22 0.74
C HIS A 277 6.64 -1.77 -0.11
N PHE A 278 6.88 -1.71 -1.41
CA PHE A 278 5.87 -1.52 -2.45
C PHE A 278 6.16 -2.53 -3.56
N SER A 279 5.50 -3.68 -3.56
CA SER A 279 5.87 -4.82 -4.39
C SER A 279 4.85 -5.12 -5.47
N LEU A 280 5.30 -5.41 -6.69
CA LEU A 280 4.44 -5.87 -7.77
C LEU A 280 3.87 -7.25 -7.44
N LEU A 281 2.54 -7.34 -7.45
CA LEU A 281 1.80 -8.57 -7.27
C LEU A 281 1.32 -9.08 -8.64
N ASP A 282 2.13 -9.93 -9.28
CA ASP A 282 1.64 -10.77 -10.37
C ASP A 282 0.79 -11.89 -9.76
N ALA A 283 -0.50 -11.63 -9.53
CA ALA A 283 -1.45 -12.65 -9.12
C ALA A 283 -2.07 -13.32 -10.36
N VAL A 284 -2.35 -14.62 -10.24
CA VAL A 284 -3.18 -15.30 -11.25
C VAL A 284 -4.57 -14.69 -11.22
N THR A 285 -5.08 -14.27 -12.37
CA THR A 285 -6.41 -13.68 -12.52
C THR A 285 -7.48 -14.77 -12.48
N VAL A 286 -7.67 -15.40 -11.31
CA VAL A 286 -8.74 -16.39 -11.10
C VAL A 286 -10.04 -15.65 -10.81
N GLY A 287 -11.04 -15.80 -11.69
CA GLY A 287 -12.38 -15.25 -11.47
C GLY A 287 -12.51 -13.72 -11.55
N ASN A 288 -11.48 -13.01 -12.01
CA ASN A 288 -11.54 -11.56 -12.22
C ASN A 288 -11.57 -11.23 -13.72
N GLU A 289 -12.76 -11.24 -14.31
CA GLU A 289 -12.97 -10.95 -15.74
C GLU A 289 -12.54 -9.52 -16.11
N ARG A 290 -12.47 -8.60 -15.14
CA ARG A 290 -12.04 -7.20 -15.36
C ARG A 290 -10.52 -7.06 -15.53
N ALA A 291 -9.73 -8.02 -15.05
CA ALA A 291 -8.28 -7.87 -15.01
C ALA A 291 -7.66 -7.71 -16.40
N LEU A 292 -8.07 -8.54 -17.37
CA LEU A 292 -7.51 -8.51 -18.71
C LEU A 292 -7.93 -7.24 -19.49
N PRO A 293 -9.22 -6.85 -19.57
CA PRO A 293 -9.60 -5.62 -20.27
C PRO A 293 -9.03 -4.34 -19.67
N GLN A 294 -8.89 -4.30 -18.34
CA GLN A 294 -8.29 -3.16 -17.65
C GLN A 294 -6.75 -3.19 -17.68
N GLN A 295 -6.16 -4.25 -18.24
CA GLN A 295 -4.72 -4.50 -18.22
C GLN A 295 -4.14 -4.34 -16.81
N ALA A 296 -4.88 -4.89 -15.84
CA ALA A 296 -4.68 -4.64 -14.43
C ALA A 296 -3.33 -5.16 -13.95
N LYS A 297 -2.63 -4.31 -13.21
CA LYS A 297 -1.47 -4.63 -12.39
C LYS A 297 -1.77 -4.17 -10.98
N SER A 298 -1.37 -4.94 -9.97
CA SER A 298 -1.60 -4.54 -8.58
C SER A 298 -0.30 -4.56 -7.82
N PHE A 299 -0.11 -3.56 -6.98
CA PHE A 299 1.02 -3.48 -6.06
C PHE A 299 0.53 -3.75 -4.65
N LEU A 300 1.27 -4.57 -3.93
CA LEU A 300 1.10 -4.83 -2.52
C LEU A 300 2.00 -3.92 -1.69
N THR A 301 1.49 -3.33 -0.63
CA THR A 301 2.30 -2.50 0.26
C THR A 301 1.85 -2.55 1.71
N ASN A 302 2.82 -2.49 2.61
CA ASN A 302 2.60 -2.27 4.03
C ASN A 302 2.79 -0.80 4.44
N VAL A 303 2.92 0.11 3.49
CA VAL A 303 3.19 1.53 3.75
C VAL A 303 1.93 2.36 3.55
N ASP A 304 1.63 3.21 4.54
CA ASP A 304 0.52 4.16 4.51
C ASP A 304 0.83 5.36 3.59
N ASP A 305 2.01 5.96 3.73
CA ASP A 305 2.50 7.06 2.88
C ASP A 305 3.37 6.54 1.73
N ILE A 306 2.71 5.99 0.70
CA ILE A 306 3.38 5.39 -0.46
C ILE A 306 4.27 6.43 -1.17
N GLU A 307 3.79 7.67 -1.37
CA GLU A 307 4.60 8.70 -2.04
C GLU A 307 5.85 9.07 -1.24
N GLY A 308 5.76 9.15 0.09
CA GLY A 308 6.91 9.42 0.95
C GLY A 308 7.95 8.30 0.84
N TYR A 309 7.51 7.05 0.97
CA TYR A 309 8.38 5.89 0.84
C TYR A 309 9.05 5.78 -0.54
N LEU A 310 8.28 5.96 -1.61
CA LEU A 310 8.84 5.93 -2.96
C LEU A 310 9.90 7.01 -3.13
N LYS A 311 9.64 8.23 -2.64
CA LYS A 311 10.60 9.33 -2.68
C LYS A 311 11.90 9.00 -1.93
N ASP A 312 11.81 8.43 -0.73
CA ASP A 312 13.00 8.04 0.04
C ASP A 312 13.84 6.99 -0.70
N VAL A 313 13.19 6.04 -1.38
CA VAL A 313 13.88 5.03 -2.22
C VAL A 313 14.47 5.66 -3.48
N GLU A 314 13.76 6.57 -4.14
CA GLU A 314 14.26 7.32 -5.30
C GLU A 314 15.54 8.11 -4.97
N GLU A 315 15.56 8.77 -3.81
CA GLU A 315 16.73 9.50 -3.30
C GLU A 315 17.90 8.54 -3.00
N ALA A 316 17.63 7.38 -2.38
CA ALA A 316 18.66 6.40 -2.06
C ALA A 316 19.26 5.73 -3.30
N HIS A 317 18.44 5.43 -4.32
CA HIS A 317 18.88 4.79 -5.55
C HIS A 317 19.38 5.77 -6.62
N ASN A 318 19.11 7.07 -6.43
CA ASN A 318 19.33 8.11 -7.45
C ASN A 318 18.62 7.78 -8.78
N VAL A 319 17.38 7.29 -8.68
CA VAL A 319 16.52 6.91 -9.82
C VAL A 319 15.11 7.45 -9.56
N GLN A 320 14.47 8.03 -10.57
CA GLN A 320 13.06 8.43 -10.48
C GLN A 320 12.16 7.31 -11.03
N TYR A 321 11.29 6.78 -10.19
CA TYR A 321 10.32 5.74 -10.54
C TYR A 321 8.92 6.30 -10.78
N LEU A 322 8.52 7.34 -10.04
CA LEU A 322 7.15 7.87 -10.05
C LEU A 322 7.08 9.26 -10.69
N ARG A 323 6.14 9.42 -11.63
CA ARG A 323 5.77 10.70 -12.24
C ARG A 323 4.27 10.91 -12.16
N ALA A 324 3.85 12.17 -12.23
CA ALA A 324 2.44 12.55 -12.27
C ALA A 324 2.15 13.53 -13.41
N PHE A 325 0.93 13.46 -13.93
CA PHE A 325 0.38 14.32 -14.96
C PHE A 325 -0.96 14.86 -14.46
N ASP A 326 -1.05 16.18 -14.29
CA ASP A 326 -2.28 16.85 -13.89
C ASP A 326 -2.95 17.42 -15.15
N LEU A 327 -4.10 16.86 -15.51
CA LEU A 327 -4.83 17.20 -16.74
C LEU A 327 -6.15 17.93 -16.39
N PRO A 328 -6.51 19.01 -17.11
CA PRO A 328 -7.75 19.74 -16.87
C PRO A 328 -8.99 18.86 -17.06
N TYR A 329 -9.85 18.80 -16.04
CA TYR A 329 -11.09 18.04 -16.10
C TYR A 329 -12.07 18.56 -17.14
N LYS A 330 -11.95 19.84 -17.54
CA LYS A 330 -12.73 20.41 -18.63
C LYS A 330 -12.55 19.66 -19.97
N GLU A 331 -11.43 18.97 -20.16
CA GLU A 331 -11.15 18.15 -21.35
C GLU A 331 -11.88 16.79 -21.33
N ARG A 332 -12.60 16.46 -20.24
CA ARG A 332 -13.23 15.16 -20.00
C ARG A 332 -14.01 14.60 -21.18
N LEU A 333 -14.90 15.39 -21.78
CA LEU A 333 -15.75 14.89 -22.86
C LEU A 333 -14.91 14.51 -24.09
N ASP A 334 -13.93 15.34 -24.44
CA ASP A 334 -13.02 15.07 -25.55
C ASP A 334 -12.16 13.83 -25.27
N VAL A 335 -11.61 13.72 -24.05
CA VAL A 335 -10.82 12.55 -23.63
C VAL A 335 -11.66 11.27 -23.69
N LEU A 336 -12.84 11.24 -23.08
CA LEU A 336 -13.67 10.03 -23.03
C LEU A 336 -14.22 9.62 -24.41
N ASN A 337 -14.52 10.59 -25.27
CA ASN A 337 -14.88 10.32 -26.67
C ASN A 337 -13.73 9.69 -27.43
N GLU A 338 -12.52 10.23 -27.29
CA GLU A 338 -11.34 9.68 -27.96
C GLU A 338 -10.99 8.28 -27.44
N LEU A 339 -11.04 8.07 -26.12
CA LEU A 339 -10.86 6.76 -25.50
C LEU A 339 -11.88 5.73 -26.01
N THR A 340 -13.13 6.15 -26.22
CA THR A 340 -14.16 5.30 -26.83
C THR A 340 -13.79 4.86 -28.24
N LEU A 341 -13.25 5.78 -29.07
CA LEU A 341 -12.76 5.44 -30.42
C LEU A 341 -11.54 4.49 -30.39
N MET A 342 -10.81 4.45 -29.27
CA MET A 342 -9.72 3.49 -29.02
C MET A 342 -10.21 2.16 -28.44
N GLY A 343 -11.52 1.96 -28.24
CA GLY A 343 -12.10 0.76 -27.65
C GLY A 343 -12.00 0.71 -26.11
N VAL A 344 -11.61 1.79 -25.46
CA VAL A 344 -11.60 1.94 -24.00
C VAL A 344 -12.96 2.47 -23.56
N THR A 345 -13.93 1.56 -23.40
CA THR A 345 -15.33 1.85 -23.07
C THR A 345 -15.73 1.22 -21.74
N PRO A 346 -16.85 1.66 -21.11
CA PRO A 346 -17.34 0.98 -19.92
C PRO A 346 -17.64 -0.51 -20.17
N GLY A 347 -18.19 -0.88 -21.33
CA GLY A 347 -18.53 -2.26 -21.63
C GLY A 347 -17.31 -3.15 -21.87
N SER A 348 -16.22 -2.59 -22.43
CA SER A 348 -14.96 -3.33 -22.54
C SER A 348 -14.26 -3.47 -21.19
N LEU A 349 -14.22 -2.42 -20.37
CA LEU A 349 -13.51 -2.42 -19.08
C LEU A 349 -14.25 -3.16 -17.95
N PHE A 350 -15.57 -3.26 -18.03
CA PHE A 350 -16.41 -3.90 -17.00
C PHE A 350 -17.29 -4.97 -17.64
N PRO A 351 -16.77 -6.19 -17.87
CA PRO A 351 -17.59 -7.28 -18.42
C PRO A 351 -18.85 -7.53 -17.58
N GLY A 352 -19.95 -7.85 -18.26
CA GLY A 352 -21.26 -8.12 -17.67
C GLY A 352 -22.28 -7.00 -17.89
N LEU A 353 -23.46 -7.18 -17.27
CA LEU A 353 -24.61 -6.29 -17.47
C LEU A 353 -24.33 -4.84 -17.02
N ASP A 354 -23.60 -4.66 -15.92
CA ASP A 354 -23.31 -3.33 -15.38
C ASP A 354 -22.48 -2.48 -16.34
N GLY A 355 -21.46 -3.05 -16.98
CA GLY A 355 -20.65 -2.34 -17.97
C GLY A 355 -21.40 -2.07 -19.26
N ALA A 356 -22.21 -3.04 -19.73
CA ALA A 356 -23.07 -2.84 -20.89
C ALA A 356 -24.07 -1.69 -20.68
N CYS A 357 -24.74 -1.65 -19.52
CA CYS A 357 -25.64 -0.55 -19.15
C CYS A 357 -24.88 0.78 -18.99
N GLN A 358 -23.67 0.77 -18.43
CA GLN A 358 -22.83 1.97 -18.35
C GLN A 358 -22.45 2.51 -19.74
N GLU A 359 -22.11 1.63 -20.68
CA GLU A 359 -21.75 2.00 -22.04
C GLU A 359 -22.95 2.56 -22.81
N LEU A 360 -24.09 1.86 -22.80
CA LEU A 360 -25.30 2.36 -23.46
C LEU A 360 -25.76 3.68 -22.86
N ARG A 361 -25.60 3.86 -21.54
CA ARG A 361 -25.86 5.15 -20.90
C ARG A 361 -24.94 6.25 -21.43
N ALA A 362 -23.62 5.98 -21.48
CA ALA A 362 -22.66 6.93 -22.02
C ALA A 362 -22.97 7.29 -23.48
N ARG A 363 -23.40 6.30 -24.28
CA ARG A 363 -23.73 6.48 -25.69
C ARG A 363 -25.00 7.30 -25.93
N TYR A 364 -26.07 7.02 -25.20
CA TYR A 364 -27.38 7.64 -25.45
C TYR A 364 -27.65 8.89 -24.62
N PHE A 365 -27.02 9.01 -23.44
CA PHE A 365 -27.27 10.10 -22.49
C PHE A 365 -25.99 10.88 -22.14
N GLY A 366 -24.86 10.57 -22.80
CA GLY A 366 -23.56 11.16 -22.53
C GLY A 366 -22.95 10.69 -21.20
N TYR A 367 -21.78 11.23 -20.86
CA TYR A 367 -21.11 10.97 -19.58
C TYR A 367 -21.69 11.80 -18.41
N SER A 368 -22.94 12.22 -18.52
CA SER A 368 -23.65 13.02 -17.51
C SER A 368 -23.73 12.26 -16.19
N GLY A 369 -23.06 12.79 -15.17
CA GLY A 369 -23.02 12.30 -13.80
C GLY A 369 -22.68 13.46 -12.88
#